data_AF-A0A6N7SB65-F1
#
_entry.id   AF-A0A6N7SB65-F1
#
_cell.length_a   1.000
_cell.length_b   1.000
_cell.length_c   1.000
_cell.angle_alpha   90.00
_cell.angle_beta   90.00
_cell.angle_gamma   90.00
#
_symmetry.space_group_name_H-M   'P 1'
#
loop_
_entity.id
_entity.type
_entity.pdbx_description
1 polymer ?
#
loop_
_entity_poly.entity_id
_entity_poly.type
_entity_poly.pdbx_seq_one_letter_code
_entity_poly.pdbx_strand_id
1 'polypeptide(L)'
;MKVNCENCKKPITSQVNALFEQFEPGSVVCPHCHHQQKRYVSEADLLIYFCFSAVLYSAVLVLIFFLLNWKMQAWVLILAVILFVITYIAMKYGSAQLYEKAYFKADIKNKVIQEEANTVRKRLKTQFILFMLVAFMFGTQPEFVPFFFILIFAFLLLTIIKVRLAIRNERAQK
;
A
#
# COMPACT_ATOMS: atom_id res chain seq x y z
N MET A 1 9.25 11.70 -6.65
CA MET A 1 9.88 10.72 -7.57
C MET A 1 8.97 10.59 -8.77
N LYS A 2 9.53 10.54 -9.98
CA LYS A 2 8.75 10.49 -11.23
C LYS A 2 9.14 9.22 -11.98
N VAL A 3 8.17 8.34 -12.22
CA VAL A 3 8.35 7.15 -13.05
C VAL A 3 8.10 7.56 -14.49
N ASN A 4 9.02 7.22 -15.39
CA ASN A 4 8.92 7.55 -16.81
C ASN A 4 8.74 6.29 -17.66
N CYS A 5 8.05 6.42 -18.79
CA CYS A 5 7.90 5.35 -19.76
C CYS A 5 9.26 4.96 -20.37
N GLU A 6 9.55 3.66 -20.47
CA GLU A 6 10.78 3.14 -21.08
C GLU A 6 10.92 3.56 -22.55
N ASN A 7 9.82 3.58 -23.32
CA ASN A 7 9.81 3.94 -24.73
C ASN A 7 9.82 5.47 -24.99
N CYS A 8 8.81 6.21 -24.52
CA CYS A 8 8.65 7.64 -24.87
C CYS A 8 9.20 8.63 -23.82
N LYS A 9 9.76 8.15 -22.71
CA LYS A 9 10.32 8.95 -21.59
C LYS A 9 9.36 9.93 -20.91
N LYS A 10 8.08 9.99 -21.32
CA LYS A 10 7.04 10.79 -20.66
C LYS A 10 6.64 10.16 -19.32
N PRO A 11 6.17 10.95 -18.34
CA PRO A 11 5.84 10.46 -17.01
C PRO A 11 4.64 9.53 -17.03
N ILE A 12 4.74 8.41 -16.30
CA ILE A 12 3.69 7.39 -16.11
C ILE A 12 3.35 7.15 -14.63
N THR A 13 3.86 8.00 -13.73
CA THR A 13 3.67 7.89 -12.28
C THR A 13 2.19 7.78 -11.88
N SER A 14 1.28 8.47 -12.57
CA SER A 14 -0.15 8.41 -12.25
C SER A 14 -0.75 7.03 -12.54
N GLN A 15 -0.34 6.36 -13.63
CA GLN A 15 -0.80 5.01 -13.95
C GLN A 15 -0.24 3.99 -12.96
N VAL A 16 1.03 4.14 -12.57
CA VAL A 16 1.65 3.33 -11.51
C VAL A 16 0.84 3.45 -10.22
N ASN A 17 0.62 4.69 -9.77
CA ASN A 17 -0.10 4.95 -8.53
C ASN A 17 -1.54 4.40 -8.58
N ALA A 18 -2.21 4.49 -9.72
CA ALA A 18 -3.55 3.95 -9.89
C ALA A 18 -3.60 2.43 -9.69
N LEU A 19 -2.65 1.67 -10.22
CA LEU A 19 -2.61 0.21 -10.01
C LEU A 19 -2.43 -0.15 -8.53
N PHE A 20 -1.50 0.52 -7.84
CA PHE A 20 -1.27 0.29 -6.41
C PHE A 20 -2.48 0.67 -5.54
N GLU A 21 -3.09 1.83 -5.78
CA GLU A 21 -4.27 2.30 -5.03
C GLU A 21 -5.49 1.43 -5.26
N GLN A 22 -5.62 0.88 -6.47
CA GLN A 22 -6.70 -0.02 -6.80
C GLN A 22 -6.40 -1.47 -6.40
N PHE A 23 -5.23 -1.77 -5.85
CA PHE A 23 -4.74 -3.12 -5.56
C PHE A 23 -4.86 -4.05 -6.76
N GLU A 24 -4.50 -3.55 -7.94
CA GLU A 24 -4.66 -4.24 -9.21
C GLU A 24 -3.30 -4.70 -9.74
N PRO A 25 -3.05 -6.02 -9.83
CA PRO A 25 -1.82 -6.53 -10.41
C PRO A 25 -1.89 -6.40 -11.93
N GLY A 26 -0.75 -6.17 -12.57
CA GLY A 26 -0.70 -5.93 -14.01
C GLY A 26 0.52 -5.16 -14.49
N SER A 27 0.70 -5.10 -15.80
CA SER A 27 1.66 -4.19 -16.43
C SER A 27 1.09 -2.78 -16.53
N VAL A 28 1.94 -1.78 -16.36
CA VAL A 28 1.56 -0.38 -16.60
C VAL A 28 1.53 -0.10 -18.10
N VAL A 29 0.45 0.50 -18.60
CA VAL A 29 0.35 0.95 -19.99
C VAL A 29 0.58 2.46 -20.04
N CYS A 30 1.52 2.91 -20.89
CA CYS A 30 1.78 4.34 -21.05
C CYS A 30 0.60 5.03 -21.75
N PRO A 31 0.04 6.13 -21.20
CA PRO A 31 -1.10 6.83 -21.81
C PRO A 31 -0.72 7.62 -23.07
N HIS A 32 0.57 7.85 -23.29
CA HIS A 32 1.05 8.71 -24.39
C HIS A 32 1.46 7.94 -25.64
N CYS A 33 1.95 6.71 -25.49
CA CYS A 33 2.40 5.89 -26.61
C CYS A 33 1.82 4.47 -26.59
N HIS A 34 0.91 4.17 -25.65
CA HIS A 34 0.28 2.86 -25.44
C HIS A 34 1.24 1.69 -25.26
N HIS A 35 2.53 1.97 -25.03
CA HIS A 35 3.52 0.95 -24.77
C HIS A 35 3.31 0.35 -23.38
N GLN A 36 3.14 -0.97 -23.34
CA GLN A 36 3.10 -1.76 -22.11
C GLN A 36 4.50 -1.86 -21.53
N GLN A 37 4.67 -1.41 -20.29
CA GLN A 37 5.97 -1.46 -19.60
C GLN A 37 6.35 -2.91 -19.28
N LYS A 38 7.65 -3.20 -19.31
CA LYS A 38 8.17 -4.54 -18.99
C LYS A 38 7.96 -4.91 -17.52
N ARG A 39 8.00 -3.93 -16.63
CA ARG A 39 7.77 -4.13 -15.19
C ARG A 39 6.30 -4.51 -14.94
N TYR A 40 6.10 -5.66 -14.29
CA TYR A 40 4.78 -6.16 -13.89
C TYR A 40 4.53 -5.92 -12.39
N VAL A 41 3.46 -5.24 -12.03
CA VAL A 41 3.04 -5.08 -10.63
C VAL A 41 2.43 -6.41 -10.16
N SER A 42 3.11 -7.08 -9.25
CA SER A 42 2.71 -8.41 -8.73
C SER A 42 1.87 -8.32 -7.46
N GLU A 43 1.19 -9.42 -7.09
CA GLU A 43 0.51 -9.50 -5.79
C GLU A 43 1.44 -9.13 -4.63
N ALA A 44 2.70 -9.60 -4.60
CA ALA A 44 3.55 -9.25 -3.45
C ALA A 44 3.94 -7.77 -3.40
N ASP A 45 4.04 -7.08 -4.54
CA ASP A 45 4.24 -5.62 -4.56
C ASP A 45 3.04 -4.91 -3.92
N LEU A 46 1.84 -5.37 -4.25
CA LEU A 46 0.59 -4.87 -3.67
C LEU A 46 0.46 -5.21 -2.18
N LEU A 47 0.92 -6.37 -1.74
CA LEU A 47 0.95 -6.75 -0.31
C LEU A 47 1.89 -5.86 0.49
N ILE A 48 3.05 -5.49 -0.07
CA ILE A 48 3.99 -4.56 0.57
C ILE A 48 3.35 -3.18 0.66
N TYR A 49 2.78 -2.69 -0.45
CA TYR A 49 2.07 -1.40 -0.46
C TYR A 49 0.90 -1.38 0.53
N PHE A 50 0.12 -2.46 0.56
CA PHE A 50 -0.96 -2.69 1.51
C PHE A 50 -0.48 -2.59 2.96
N CYS A 51 0.64 -3.27 3.29
CA CYS A 51 1.24 -3.24 4.61
C CYS A 51 1.57 -1.81 5.06
N PHE A 52 2.32 -1.08 4.23
CA PHE A 52 2.71 0.30 4.51
C PHE A 52 1.49 1.21 4.64
N SER A 53 0.51 1.07 3.74
CA SER A 53 -0.74 1.84 3.78
C SER A 53 -1.47 1.60 5.10
N ALA A 54 -1.70 0.33 5.44
CA ALA A 54 -2.46 -0.07 6.60
C ALA A 54 -1.82 0.44 7.89
N VAL A 55 -0.51 0.27 8.06
CA VAL A 55 0.23 0.74 9.23
C VAL A 55 0.21 2.27 9.32
N LEU A 56 0.46 2.98 8.20
CA LEU A 56 0.56 4.44 8.23
C LEU A 56 -0.79 5.10 8.50
N TYR A 57 -1.87 4.66 7.82
CA TYR A 57 -3.20 5.20 8.05
C TYR A 57 -3.73 4.84 9.45
N SER A 58 -3.49 3.63 9.94
CA SER A 58 -3.91 3.24 11.28
C SER A 58 -3.16 4.01 12.37
N ALA A 59 -1.84 4.23 12.22
CA ALA A 59 -1.06 5.06 13.14
C ALA A 59 -1.59 6.51 13.19
N VAL A 60 -1.92 7.10 12.03
CA VAL A 60 -2.51 8.44 11.97
C VAL A 60 -3.87 8.49 12.65
N LEU A 61 -4.74 7.50 12.40
CA LEU A 61 -6.04 7.41 13.08
C LEU A 61 -5.91 7.33 14.60
N VAL A 62 -5.10 6.41 15.10
CA VAL A 62 -4.89 6.23 16.54
C VAL A 62 -4.30 7.48 17.17
N LEU A 63 -3.33 8.13 16.51
CA LEU A 63 -2.77 9.40 16.98
C LEU A 63 -3.84 10.50 17.06
N ILE A 64 -4.69 10.64 16.06
CA ILE A 64 -5.77 11.64 16.06
C ILE A 64 -6.74 11.37 17.21
N PHE A 65 -7.21 10.14 17.38
CA PHE A 65 -8.12 9.80 18.48
C PHE A 65 -7.48 9.98 19.85
N PHE A 66 -6.20 9.65 19.99
CA PHE A 66 -5.45 9.91 21.21
C PHE A 66 -5.43 11.41 21.54
N LEU A 67 -5.17 12.27 20.56
CA LEU A 67 -5.18 13.73 20.74
C LEU A 67 -6.58 14.27 21.06
N LEU A 68 -7.62 13.77 20.40
CA LEU A 68 -9.02 14.17 20.66
C LEU A 68 -9.48 13.77 22.07
N ASN A 69 -9.12 12.58 22.53
CA ASN A 69 -9.42 12.10 23.88
C ASN A 69 -8.68 12.90 24.97
N TRP A 70 -7.49 13.45 24.66
CA TRP A 70 -6.74 14.27 25.60
C TRP A 70 -7.42 15.63 25.83
N LYS A 71 -7.66 16.40 24.76
CA LYS A 71 -8.45 17.65 24.79
C LYS A 71 -9.03 17.95 23.41
N MET A 72 -10.35 18.07 23.32
CA MET A 72 -11.04 18.53 22.11
C MET A 72 -10.72 19.99 21.83
N GLN A 73 -9.73 20.24 20.98
CA GLN A 73 -9.33 21.56 20.51
C GLN A 73 -9.42 21.64 18.99
N ALA A 74 -9.92 22.75 18.45
CA ALA A 74 -10.14 22.91 17.01
C ALA A 74 -8.88 22.70 16.16
N TRP A 75 -7.69 22.98 16.72
CA TRP A 75 -6.42 22.73 16.01
C TRP A 75 -6.14 21.24 15.78
N VAL A 76 -6.71 20.33 16.58
CA VAL A 76 -6.54 18.87 16.39
C VAL A 76 -7.19 18.42 15.08
N LEU A 77 -8.32 19.04 14.70
CA LEU A 77 -8.97 18.78 13.41
C LEU A 77 -8.12 19.28 12.23
N ILE A 78 -7.51 20.47 12.37
CA ILE A 78 -6.60 21.01 11.36
C ILE A 78 -5.38 20.09 11.21
N LEU A 79 -4.80 19.64 12.34
CA LEU A 79 -3.69 18.69 12.34
C LEU A 79 -4.08 17.36 11.69
N ALA A 80 -5.28 16.84 11.97
CA ALA A 80 -5.78 15.62 11.36
C ALA A 80 -5.80 15.71 9.83
N VAL A 81 -6.34 16.81 9.28
CA VAL A 81 -6.36 17.05 7.83
C VAL A 81 -4.94 17.09 7.26
N ILE A 82 -4.03 17.82 7.92
CA ILE A 82 -2.63 17.91 7.49
C ILE A 82 -1.97 16.52 7.50
N LEU A 83 -2.17 15.72 8.55
CA LEU A 83 -1.62 14.37 8.65
C LEU A 83 -2.15 13.45 7.53
N PHE A 84 -3.45 13.51 7.22
CA PHE A 84 -4.01 12.75 6.11
C PHE A 84 -3.42 13.17 4.75
N VAL A 85 -3.22 14.48 4.53
CA VAL A 85 -2.59 14.98 3.30
C VAL A 85 -1.13 14.50 3.19
N ILE A 86 -0.36 14.58 4.28
CA ILE A 86 1.02 14.10 4.32
C ILE A 86 1.07 12.59 4.04
N THR A 87 0.22 11.81 4.71
CA THR A 87 0.12 10.37 4.50
C THR A 87 -0.27 10.03 3.06
N TYR A 88 -1.23 10.74 2.48
CA TYR A 88 -1.61 10.56 1.07
C TYR A 88 -0.43 10.80 0.12
N ILE A 89 0.33 11.89 0.32
CA ILE A 89 1.52 12.19 -0.48
C ILE A 89 2.60 11.12 -0.27
N ALA A 90 2.82 10.68 0.97
CA ALA A 90 3.77 9.64 1.31
C ALA A 90 3.41 8.32 0.61
N MET A 91 2.13 7.96 0.56
CA MET A 91 1.67 6.76 -0.14
C MET A 91 1.87 6.83 -1.65
N LYS A 92 1.57 7.98 -2.28
CA LYS A 92 1.83 8.23 -3.72
C LYS A 92 3.33 8.15 -4.06
N TYR A 93 4.19 8.57 -3.14
CA TYR A 93 5.63 8.46 -3.30
C TYR A 93 6.11 7.02 -3.09
N GLY A 94 5.54 6.32 -2.12
CA GLY A 94 5.84 4.92 -1.80
C GLY A 94 5.52 3.95 -2.94
N SER A 95 4.37 4.11 -3.61
CA SER A 95 4.01 3.31 -4.79
C SER A 95 5.01 3.50 -5.94
N ALA A 96 5.40 4.74 -6.23
CA ALA A 96 6.41 5.02 -7.25
C ALA A 96 7.78 4.39 -6.91
N GLN A 97 8.20 4.45 -5.64
CA GLN A 97 9.44 3.82 -5.21
C GLN A 97 9.40 2.29 -5.28
N LEU A 98 8.29 1.68 -4.86
CA LEU A 98 8.11 0.22 -4.91
C LEU A 98 8.17 -0.27 -6.36
N TYR A 99 7.55 0.46 -7.28
CA TYR A 99 7.58 0.14 -8.70
C TYR A 99 9.00 0.15 -9.29
N GLU A 100 9.76 1.21 -9.06
CA GLU A 100 11.11 1.38 -9.63
C GLU A 100 12.15 0.46 -8.99
N LYS A 101 12.17 0.36 -7.66
CA LYS A 101 13.23 -0.35 -6.95
C LYS A 101 12.98 -1.84 -6.78
N ALA A 102 11.73 -2.29 -6.78
CA ALA A 102 11.34 -3.70 -6.63
C ALA A 102 12.15 -4.43 -5.52
N TYR A 103 12.22 -3.84 -4.32
CA TYR A 103 13.17 -4.20 -3.24
C TYR A 103 13.30 -5.71 -2.93
N PHE A 104 12.24 -6.49 -3.13
CA PHE A 104 12.22 -7.91 -2.78
C PHE A 104 12.22 -8.87 -3.99
N LYS A 105 12.24 -8.32 -5.21
CA LYS A 105 12.05 -9.06 -6.48
C LYS A 105 12.87 -8.49 -7.65
N ALA A 106 14.06 -7.98 -7.38
CA ALA A 106 14.90 -7.41 -8.43
C ALA A 106 15.19 -8.40 -9.58
N ASP A 107 15.20 -9.71 -9.27
CA ASP A 107 15.43 -10.84 -10.17
C ASP A 107 14.24 -11.19 -11.08
N ILE A 108 12.99 -10.97 -10.62
CA ILE A 108 11.77 -11.33 -11.36
C ILE A 108 10.92 -10.13 -11.77
N LYS A 109 11.47 -8.92 -11.69
CA LYS A 109 10.73 -7.66 -11.91
C LYS A 109 10.00 -7.56 -13.25
N ASN A 110 10.53 -8.18 -14.31
CA ASN A 110 9.98 -8.13 -15.67
C ASN A 110 9.13 -9.35 -16.03
N LYS A 111 8.91 -10.26 -15.10
CA LYS A 111 8.14 -11.48 -15.35
C LYS A 111 6.65 -11.16 -15.26
N VAL A 112 5.91 -11.54 -16.30
CA VAL A 112 4.45 -11.48 -16.29
C VAL A 112 3.94 -12.69 -15.51
N ILE A 113 3.05 -12.46 -14.56
CA ILE A 113 2.55 -13.46 -13.64
C ILE A 113 1.07 -13.66 -13.95
N GLN A 114 0.65 -14.92 -14.14
CA GLN A 114 -0.77 -15.22 -14.34
C GLN A 114 -1.47 -15.26 -12.97
N GLU A 115 -2.00 -14.11 -12.58
CA GLU A 115 -2.79 -13.94 -11.35
C GLU A 115 -4.20 -13.49 -11.73
N GLU A 116 -5.21 -14.00 -11.00
CA GLU A 116 -6.58 -13.50 -11.14
C GLU A 116 -6.69 -12.11 -10.50
N ALA A 117 -6.47 -11.07 -11.30
CA ALA A 117 -6.42 -9.68 -10.85
C ALA A 117 -7.65 -9.28 -10.01
N ASN A 118 -8.86 -9.71 -10.42
CA ASN A 118 -10.09 -9.44 -9.68
C ASN A 118 -10.11 -10.09 -8.29
N THR A 119 -9.63 -11.33 -8.17
CA THR A 119 -9.58 -12.08 -6.92
C THR A 119 -8.59 -11.44 -5.95
N VAL A 120 -7.37 -11.11 -6.43
CA VAL A 120 -6.34 -10.40 -5.64
C VAL A 120 -6.85 -9.05 -5.16
N ARG A 121 -7.40 -8.25 -6.08
CA ARG A 121 -7.96 -6.92 -5.80
C ARG A 121 -9.04 -6.96 -4.74
N LYS A 122 -10.04 -7.83 -4.90
CA LYS A 122 -11.15 -7.95 -3.94
C LYS A 122 -10.64 -8.38 -2.56
N ARG A 123 -9.73 -9.36 -2.51
CA ARG A 123 -9.14 -9.86 -1.26
C ARG A 123 -8.38 -8.75 -0.51
N LEU A 124 -7.47 -8.06 -1.19
CA LEU A 124 -6.65 -7.00 -0.57
C LEU A 124 -7.50 -5.81 -0.10
N LYS A 125 -8.46 -5.35 -0.93
CA LYS A 125 -9.38 -4.27 -0.53
C LYS A 125 -10.22 -4.65 0.70
N THR A 126 -10.75 -5.88 0.72
CA THR A 126 -11.55 -6.36 1.85
C THR A 126 -10.71 -6.43 3.11
N GLN A 127 -9.49 -6.97 3.02
CA GLN A 127 -8.55 -7.02 4.15
C GLN A 127 -8.18 -5.62 4.64
N PHE A 128 -8.00 -4.66 3.74
CA PHE A 128 -7.73 -3.27 4.10
C PHE A 128 -8.87 -2.61 4.86
N ILE A 129 -10.09 -2.73 4.35
CA ILE A 129 -11.27 -2.17 5.03
C ILE A 129 -11.45 -2.80 6.41
N LEU A 130 -11.36 -4.12 6.51
CA LEU A 130 -11.47 -4.83 7.79
C LEU A 130 -10.39 -4.38 8.78
N PHE A 131 -9.14 -4.27 8.32
CA PHE A 131 -8.05 -3.80 9.17
C PHE A 131 -8.25 -2.37 9.65
N MET A 132 -8.70 -1.48 8.76
CA MET A 132 -8.99 -0.08 9.10
C MET A 132 -10.14 0.06 10.09
N LEU A 133 -11.20 -0.75 9.97
CA LEU A 133 -12.31 -0.79 10.93
C LEU A 133 -11.82 -1.23 12.31
N VAL A 134 -11.01 -2.28 12.35
CA VAL A 134 -10.43 -2.77 13.61
C VAL A 134 -9.53 -1.69 14.24
N ALA A 135 -8.62 -1.08 13.46
CA ALA A 135 -7.78 0.01 13.92
C ALA A 135 -8.58 1.21 14.44
N PHE A 136 -9.70 1.55 13.79
CA PHE A 136 -10.62 2.59 14.24
C PHE A 136 -11.23 2.25 15.62
N MET A 137 -11.75 1.04 15.80
CA MET A 137 -12.31 0.60 17.08
C MET A 137 -11.29 0.75 18.21
N PHE A 138 -10.05 0.28 17.98
CA PHE A 138 -8.96 0.41 18.94
C PHE A 138 -8.55 1.87 19.22
N GLY A 139 -8.56 2.73 18.19
CA GLY A 139 -8.22 4.14 18.34
C GLY A 139 -9.22 4.93 19.19
N THR A 140 -10.52 4.64 19.05
CA THR A 140 -11.57 5.37 19.78
C THR A 140 -11.50 5.20 21.30
N GLN A 141 -10.99 4.07 21.79
CA GLN A 141 -10.95 3.75 23.21
C GLN A 141 -9.49 3.70 23.71
N PRO A 142 -9.07 4.65 24.56
CA PRO A 142 -7.66 4.77 24.98
C PRO A 142 -7.16 3.52 25.73
N GLU A 143 -8.05 2.81 26.44
CA GLU A 143 -7.74 1.56 27.14
C GLU A 143 -7.24 0.45 26.20
N PHE A 144 -7.66 0.48 24.93
CA PHE A 144 -7.30 -0.54 23.96
C PHE A 144 -6.09 -0.19 23.08
N VAL A 145 -5.51 1.00 23.23
CA VAL A 145 -4.31 1.44 22.49
C VAL A 145 -3.12 0.49 22.68
N PRO A 146 -2.83 -0.10 23.86
CA PRO A 146 -1.78 -1.11 23.98
C PRO A 146 -2.00 -2.34 23.09
N PHE A 147 -3.24 -2.80 22.96
CA PHE A 147 -3.59 -3.95 22.11
C PHE A 147 -3.44 -3.64 20.62
N PHE A 148 -3.61 -2.38 20.22
CA PHE A 148 -3.33 -1.93 18.86
C PHE A 148 -1.87 -2.19 18.46
N PHE A 149 -0.89 -1.94 19.35
CA PHE A 149 0.51 -2.21 19.04
C PHE A 149 0.81 -3.70 18.85
N ILE A 150 0.18 -4.56 19.67
CA ILE A 150 0.27 -6.02 19.52
C ILE A 150 -0.31 -6.44 18.16
N LEU A 151 -1.46 -5.88 17.79
CA LEU A 151 -2.12 -6.16 16.52
C LEU A 151 -1.28 -5.71 15.32
N ILE A 152 -0.68 -4.52 15.36
CA ILE A 152 0.25 -4.03 14.33
C ILE A 152 1.45 -4.96 14.21
N PHE A 153 2.04 -5.37 15.33
CA PHE A 153 3.18 -6.28 15.32
C PHE A 153 2.82 -7.64 14.70
N ALA A 154 1.71 -8.24 15.10
CA ALA A 154 1.21 -9.49 14.52
C ALA A 154 0.91 -9.34 13.02
N PHE A 155 0.31 -8.22 12.62
CA PHE A 155 0.03 -7.90 11.22
C PHE A 155 1.29 -7.77 10.37
N LEU A 156 2.33 -7.10 10.88
CA LEU A 156 3.63 -6.99 10.22
C LEU A 156 4.25 -8.37 10.01
N LEU A 157 4.26 -9.23 11.03
CA LEU A 157 4.76 -10.60 10.93
C LEU A 157 4.01 -11.41 9.87
N LEU A 158 2.68 -11.42 9.93
CA LEU A 158 1.83 -12.13 8.96
C LEU A 158 2.06 -11.63 7.54
N THR A 159 2.23 -10.32 7.37
CA THR A 159 2.46 -9.73 6.05
C THR A 159 3.83 -10.10 5.50
N ILE A 160 4.89 -10.11 6.33
CA ILE A 160 6.22 -10.60 5.92
C ILE A 160 6.15 -12.05 5.45
N ILE A 161 5.45 -12.92 6.19
CA ILE A 161 5.27 -14.32 5.83
C ILE A 161 4.52 -14.43 4.49
N LYS A 162 3.40 -13.72 4.34
CA LYS A 162 2.60 -13.71 3.10
C LYS A 162 3.39 -13.20 1.90
N VAL A 163 4.13 -12.10 2.06
CA VAL A 163 4.99 -11.57 1.01
C VAL A 163 5.99 -12.64 0.60
N ARG A 164 6.74 -13.24 1.53
CA ARG A 164 7.71 -14.30 1.21
C ARG A 164 7.09 -15.49 0.48
N LEU A 165 5.89 -15.92 0.90
CA LEU A 165 5.16 -17.00 0.24
C LEU A 165 4.75 -16.61 -1.19
N ALA A 166 4.23 -15.40 -1.38
CA ALA A 166 3.88 -14.87 -2.70
C ALA A 166 5.12 -14.83 -3.62
N ILE A 167 6.25 -14.29 -3.16
CA ILE A 167 7.51 -14.26 -3.95
C ILE A 167 7.92 -15.68 -4.36
N ARG A 168 7.84 -16.65 -3.44
CA ARG A 168 8.21 -18.04 -3.71
C ARG A 168 7.30 -18.66 -4.78
N ASN A 169 5.98 -18.43 -4.68
CA ASN A 169 5.01 -18.95 -5.65
C ASN A 169 5.23 -18.35 -7.04
N GLU A 170 5.46 -17.05 -7.12
CA GLU A 170 5.74 -16.34 -8.38
C GLU A 170 7.04 -16.79 -9.05
N ARG A 171 8.07 -17.12 -8.25
CA ARG A 171 9.30 -17.73 -8.76
C ARG A 171 9.04 -19.13 -9.35
N ALA A 172 8.12 -19.89 -8.76
CA ALA A 172 7.82 -21.26 -9.16
C ALA A 172 6.91 -21.39 -10.39
N GLN A 173 6.10 -20.38 -10.69
CA GLN A 173 5.34 -20.32 -11.94
C GLN A 173 6.31 -20.23 -13.13
N LYS A 174 6.11 -20.97 -14.22
CA LYS A 174 6.98 -20.90 -15.41
C LYS A 174 6.35 -20.01 -16.47
#